data_AF-A0A8J7MFG8-F1
#
_entry.id   AF-A0A8J7MFG8-F1
#
_cell.length_a   1.000
_cell.length_b   1.000
_cell.length_c   1.000
_cell.angle_alpha   90.00
_cell.angle_beta   90.00
_cell.angle_gamma   90.00
#
_symmetry.space_group_name_H-M   'P 1'
#
loop_
_entity.id
_entity.type
_entity.pdbx_description
1 polymer ?
#
loop_
_entity_poly.entity_id
_entity_poly.type
_entity_poly.pdbx_seq_one_letter_code
_entity_poly.pdbx_strand_id
1 'polypeptide(L)'
;MAAEKTKDRLIRCAVEAFAEHGYRDTTVADICERAEANIAAVNYHFGSKEKLFRMAMRRALDLVKKHYPVAPAPDENFSIEERLRIFMSSLIKRHFDKGEAGHFARIMSHEGTRQDAPHAVIFEEIQQAEGDLLHQIITEMTHASEVQIQLTKMSTVGLCLFPLHKARMLKNVFPDTPSTQDIDDMIEQQYQFALAGINQIASIAKSN
;
A
#
# COMPACT_ATOMS: atom_id res chain seq x y z
N MET A 1 -14.78 -6.40 27.20
CA MET A 1 -15.92 -5.48 26.96
C MET A 1 -15.58 -3.98 27.04
N ALA A 2 -15.36 -3.31 28.19
CA ALA A 2 -15.08 -1.86 28.21
C ALA A 2 -13.64 -1.50 27.77
N ALA A 3 -12.65 -2.21 28.31
CA ALA A 3 -11.23 -2.06 27.96
C ALA A 3 -10.94 -2.42 26.48
N GLU A 4 -11.66 -3.39 25.94
CA GLU A 4 -11.60 -3.82 24.54
C GLU A 4 -12.15 -2.74 23.60
N LYS A 5 -13.27 -2.11 23.97
CA LYS A 5 -13.79 -0.94 23.26
C LYS A 5 -12.83 0.26 23.29
N THR A 6 -12.13 0.49 24.40
CA THR A 6 -11.12 1.57 24.50
C THR A 6 -9.90 1.29 23.62
N LYS A 7 -9.41 0.04 23.62
CA LYS A 7 -8.30 -0.38 22.75
C LYS A 7 -8.64 -0.15 21.27
N ASP A 8 -9.83 -0.56 20.83
CA ASP A 8 -10.24 -0.40 19.43
C ASP A 8 -10.40 1.07 19.03
N ARG A 9 -10.97 1.92 19.92
CA ARG A 9 -11.04 3.37 19.69
C ARG A 9 -9.65 3.98 19.53
N LEU A 10 -8.71 3.63 20.42
CA LEU A 10 -7.33 4.10 20.35
C LEU A 10 -6.64 3.70 19.05
N ILE A 11 -6.85 2.47 18.57
CA ILE A 11 -6.29 2.02 17.29
C ILE A 11 -6.89 2.82 16.12
N ARG A 12 -8.21 2.99 16.08
CA ARG A 12 -8.88 3.75 15.01
C ARG A 12 -8.39 5.20 14.94
N CYS A 13 -8.40 5.91 16.08
CA CYS A 13 -7.93 7.30 16.15
C CYS A 13 -6.43 7.41 15.84
N ALA A 14 -5.63 6.39 16.19
CA ALA A 14 -4.22 6.34 15.81
C ALA A 14 -4.05 6.20 14.28
N VAL A 15 -4.83 5.36 13.61
CA VAL A 15 -4.79 5.23 12.13
C VAL A 15 -5.07 6.58 11.46
N GLU A 16 -6.11 7.27 11.91
CA GLU A 16 -6.49 8.59 11.40
C GLU A 16 -5.35 9.61 11.61
N ALA A 17 -4.87 9.74 12.84
CA ALA A 17 -3.82 10.71 13.17
C ALA A 17 -2.50 10.45 12.41
N PHE A 18 -2.06 9.19 12.32
CA PHE A 18 -0.86 8.84 11.57
C PHE A 18 -1.03 9.05 10.05
N ALA A 19 -2.24 8.89 9.51
CA ALA A 19 -2.51 9.16 8.11
C ALA A 19 -2.56 10.66 7.78
N GLU A 20 -2.82 11.52 8.77
CA GLU A 20 -2.86 12.98 8.61
C GLU A 20 -1.49 13.63 8.80
N HIS A 21 -0.71 13.15 9.78
CA HIS A 21 0.49 13.83 10.25
C HIS A 21 1.75 12.96 10.20
N GLY A 22 1.65 11.69 9.81
CA GLY A 22 2.75 10.74 9.92
C GLY A 22 3.07 10.35 11.37
N TYR A 23 4.04 9.45 11.53
CA TYR A 23 4.43 8.91 12.83
C TYR A 23 5.05 9.99 13.71
N ARG A 24 5.95 10.81 13.18
CA ARG A 24 6.75 11.76 13.98
C ARG A 24 5.90 12.83 14.63
N ASP A 25 5.03 13.46 13.84
CA ASP A 25 4.29 14.66 14.25
C ASP A 25 3.01 14.33 15.03
N THR A 26 2.62 13.06 15.10
CA THR A 26 1.49 12.60 15.93
C THR A 26 1.93 12.31 17.36
N THR A 27 1.33 12.88 18.40
CA THR A 27 1.65 12.51 19.79
C THR A 27 0.66 11.50 20.38
N VAL A 28 1.08 10.80 21.45
CA VAL A 28 0.16 9.91 22.21
C VAL A 28 -0.97 10.71 22.83
N ALA A 29 -0.72 11.96 23.24
CA ALA A 29 -1.73 12.84 23.80
C ALA A 29 -2.82 13.17 22.76
N ASP A 30 -2.42 13.53 21.54
CA ASP A 30 -3.37 13.84 20.44
C ASP A 30 -4.29 12.64 20.15
N ILE A 31 -3.72 11.42 20.09
CA ILE A 31 -4.50 10.20 19.86
C ILE A 31 -5.47 9.94 21.02
N CYS A 32 -5.03 10.14 22.26
CA CYS A 32 -5.85 9.92 23.45
C CYS A 32 -7.03 10.90 23.53
N GLU A 33 -6.79 12.17 23.19
CA GLU A 33 -7.82 13.19 23.11
C GLU A 33 -8.89 12.80 22.08
N ARG A 34 -8.48 12.45 20.86
CA ARG A 34 -9.39 11.98 19.80
C ARG A 34 -10.17 10.72 20.18
N ALA A 35 -9.54 9.81 20.94
CA ALA A 35 -10.15 8.54 21.35
C ALA A 35 -11.02 8.64 22.61
N GLU A 36 -11.10 9.84 23.22
CA GLU A 36 -11.70 10.07 24.54
C GLU A 36 -11.16 9.08 25.59
N ALA A 37 -9.84 8.96 25.64
CA ALA A 37 -9.12 8.02 26.48
C ALA A 37 -8.03 8.72 27.30
N ASN A 38 -7.65 8.13 28.43
CA ASN A 38 -6.54 8.60 29.23
C ASN A 38 -5.21 8.09 28.63
N ILE A 39 -4.14 8.90 28.65
CA ILE A 39 -2.77 8.51 28.26
C ILE A 39 -2.33 7.20 28.95
N ALA A 40 -2.75 6.99 30.20
CA ALA A 40 -2.48 5.74 30.92
C ALA A 40 -3.03 4.49 30.19
N ALA A 41 -4.11 4.62 29.43
CA ALA A 41 -4.67 3.54 28.62
C ALA A 41 -3.73 3.12 27.47
N VAL A 42 -2.97 4.06 26.90
CA VAL A 42 -1.99 3.71 25.85
C VAL A 42 -0.84 2.91 26.42
N ASN A 43 -0.32 3.34 27.58
CA ASN A 43 0.72 2.59 28.29
C ASN A 43 0.22 1.20 28.72
N TYR A 44 -1.02 1.10 29.20
CA TYR A 44 -1.63 -0.17 29.61
C TYR A 44 -1.87 -1.12 28.42
N HIS A 45 -2.44 -0.64 27.32
CA HIS A 45 -2.85 -1.50 26.19
C HIS A 45 -1.73 -1.82 25.20
N PHE A 46 -0.82 -0.87 24.99
CA PHE A 46 0.18 -0.95 23.93
C PHE A 46 1.60 -0.85 24.49
N GLY A 47 1.80 -0.18 25.61
CA GLY A 47 3.11 -0.01 26.24
C GLY A 47 4.01 1.05 25.58
N SER A 48 3.82 1.35 24.29
CA SER A 48 4.53 2.44 23.61
C SER A 48 3.78 2.96 22.39
N LYS A 49 4.10 4.18 21.95
CA LYS A 49 3.63 4.77 20.68
C LYS A 49 4.01 3.90 19.49
N GLU A 50 5.20 3.30 19.50
CA GLU A 50 5.65 2.39 18.46
C GLU A 50 4.73 1.16 18.37
N LYS A 51 4.43 0.50 19.49
CA LYS A 51 3.50 -0.65 19.51
C LYS A 51 2.09 -0.26 19.06
N LEU A 52 1.60 0.92 19.45
CA LEU A 52 0.34 1.45 18.94
C LEU A 52 0.38 1.67 17.42
N PHE A 53 1.46 2.27 16.90
CA PHE A 53 1.67 2.42 15.45
C PHE A 53 1.66 1.07 14.73
N ARG A 54 2.32 0.04 15.30
CA ARG A 54 2.31 -1.32 14.73
C ARG A 54 0.90 -1.86 14.57
N MET A 55 0.08 -1.70 15.59
CA MET A 55 -1.32 -2.15 15.56
C MET A 55 -2.18 -1.32 14.61
N ALA A 56 -1.98 0.00 14.56
CA ALA A 56 -2.65 0.88 13.61
C ALA A 56 -2.33 0.50 12.16
N MET A 57 -1.05 0.29 11.84
CA MET A 57 -0.61 -0.15 10.51
C MET A 57 -1.24 -1.47 10.09
N ARG A 58 -1.26 -2.47 10.99
CA ARG A 58 -1.90 -3.76 10.72
C ARG A 58 -3.40 -3.60 10.46
N ARG A 59 -4.09 -2.82 11.28
CA ARG A 59 -5.52 -2.51 11.09
C ARG A 59 -5.80 -1.83 9.74
N ALA A 60 -4.96 -0.88 9.35
CA ALA A 60 -5.09 -0.16 8.07
C ALA A 60 -4.82 -1.11 6.88
N LEU A 61 -3.81 -1.97 6.98
CA LEU A 61 -3.52 -2.98 5.97
C LEU A 61 -4.67 -3.97 5.80
N ASP A 62 -5.21 -4.51 6.90
CA ASP A 62 -6.32 -5.47 6.85
C ASP A 62 -7.54 -4.86 6.14
N LEU A 63 -7.76 -3.56 6.36
CA LEU A 63 -8.82 -2.83 5.70
C LEU A 63 -8.57 -2.66 4.19
N VAL A 64 -7.33 -2.32 3.80
CA VAL A 64 -6.94 -2.27 2.37
C VAL A 64 -7.10 -3.63 1.73
N LYS A 65 -6.61 -4.72 2.34
CA LYS A 65 -6.74 -6.08 1.79
C LYS A 65 -8.20 -6.48 1.56
N LYS A 66 -9.10 -6.02 2.44
CA LYS A 66 -10.54 -6.24 2.30
C LYS A 66 -11.18 -5.44 1.15
N HIS A 67 -10.75 -4.21 0.92
CA HIS A 67 -11.36 -3.31 -0.08
C HIS A 67 -10.69 -3.41 -1.47
N TYR A 68 -9.38 -3.65 -1.49
CA TYR A 68 -8.51 -3.65 -2.66
C TYR A 68 -7.57 -4.88 -2.63
N PRO A 69 -8.10 -6.11 -2.77
CA PRO A 69 -7.29 -7.31 -2.81
C PRO A 69 -6.33 -7.28 -4.01
N VAL A 70 -5.04 -7.52 -3.78
CA VAL A 70 -4.00 -7.51 -4.85
C VAL A 70 -3.93 -8.78 -5.66
N ALA A 71 -4.58 -9.85 -5.21
CA ALA A 71 -4.64 -11.11 -5.91
C ALA A 71 -6.03 -11.72 -5.74
N PRO A 72 -6.58 -12.29 -6.82
CA PRO A 72 -7.54 -13.38 -6.67
C PRO A 72 -6.88 -14.58 -6.00
N ALA A 73 -7.64 -15.41 -5.28
CA ALA A 73 -7.09 -16.63 -4.71
C ALA A 73 -6.58 -17.58 -5.83
N PRO A 74 -5.53 -18.40 -5.60
CA PRO A 74 -4.91 -19.23 -6.65
C PRO A 74 -5.85 -20.24 -7.35
N ASP A 75 -7.03 -20.48 -6.80
CA ASP A 75 -8.09 -21.35 -7.30
C ASP A 75 -9.11 -20.63 -8.20
N GLU A 76 -8.96 -19.33 -8.40
CA GLU A 76 -9.83 -18.54 -9.27
C GLU A 76 -9.30 -18.55 -10.71
N ASN A 77 -10.18 -18.75 -11.70
CA ASN A 77 -9.90 -18.94 -13.15
C ASN A 77 -9.28 -17.71 -13.88
N PHE A 78 -8.43 -16.92 -13.22
CA PHE A 78 -7.80 -15.74 -13.81
C PHE A 78 -6.51 -16.10 -14.55
N SER A 79 -6.36 -15.53 -15.75
CA SER A 79 -5.09 -15.54 -16.47
C SER A 79 -4.00 -14.75 -15.74
N ILE A 80 -2.73 -15.02 -16.05
CA ILE A 80 -1.60 -14.33 -15.43
C ILE A 80 -1.62 -12.81 -15.72
N GLU A 81 -2.09 -12.41 -16.90
CA GLU A 81 -2.28 -11.03 -17.29
C GLU A 81 -3.38 -10.35 -16.47
N GLU A 82 -4.50 -11.04 -16.22
CA GLU A 82 -5.56 -10.54 -15.35
C GLU A 82 -5.08 -10.40 -13.91
N ARG A 83 -4.27 -11.33 -13.40
CA ARG A 83 -3.64 -11.22 -12.07
C ARG A 83 -2.75 -9.98 -11.98
N LEU A 84 -1.94 -9.70 -13.00
CA LEU A 84 -1.14 -8.47 -13.09
C LEU A 84 -2.04 -7.22 -13.09
N ARG A 85 -3.12 -7.22 -13.89
CA ARG A 85 -4.07 -6.10 -13.97
C ARG A 85 -4.72 -5.83 -12.61
N ILE A 86 -5.18 -6.88 -11.92
CA ILE A 86 -5.79 -6.77 -10.58
C ILE A 86 -4.77 -6.21 -9.58
N PHE A 87 -3.55 -6.75 -9.58
CA PHE A 87 -2.47 -6.28 -8.71
C PHE A 87 -2.22 -4.77 -8.88
N MET A 88 -2.03 -4.32 -10.11
CA MET A 88 -1.77 -2.91 -10.42
C MET A 88 -3.00 -2.04 -10.08
N SER A 89 -4.20 -2.47 -10.46
CA SER A 89 -5.45 -1.77 -10.14
C SER A 89 -5.61 -1.56 -8.64
N SER A 90 -5.36 -2.59 -7.84
CA SER A 90 -5.48 -2.53 -6.38
C SER A 90 -4.42 -1.63 -5.73
N LEU A 91 -3.19 -1.56 -6.25
CA LEU A 91 -2.17 -0.62 -5.77
C LEU A 91 -2.50 0.84 -6.10
N ILE A 92 -3.09 1.08 -7.27
CA ILE A 92 -3.44 2.44 -7.71
C ILE A 92 -4.69 2.93 -6.97
N LYS A 93 -5.78 2.13 -6.98
CA LYS A 93 -7.08 2.52 -6.39
C LYS A 93 -6.99 2.83 -4.89
N ARG A 94 -6.25 2.04 -4.12
CA ARG A 94 -6.08 2.27 -2.67
C ARG A 94 -5.48 3.64 -2.33
N HIS A 95 -4.75 4.25 -3.26
CA HIS A 95 -4.11 5.54 -3.03
C HIS A 95 -5.06 6.72 -3.27
N PHE A 96 -6.10 6.52 -4.08
CA PHE A 96 -7.16 7.50 -4.32
C PHE A 96 -8.34 7.34 -3.37
N ASP A 97 -8.35 6.30 -2.55
CA ASP A 97 -9.40 6.09 -1.56
C ASP A 97 -9.40 7.24 -0.53
N LYS A 98 -10.51 7.98 -0.51
CA LYS A 98 -10.71 9.11 0.41
C LYS A 98 -11.22 8.66 1.80
N GLY A 99 -11.67 7.41 1.91
CA GLY A 99 -12.18 6.81 3.13
C GLY A 99 -11.08 6.14 3.95
N GLU A 100 -11.50 5.21 4.81
CA GLU A 100 -10.60 4.56 5.76
C GLU A 100 -9.55 3.68 5.07
N ALA A 101 -9.87 3.06 3.91
CA ALA A 101 -8.94 2.20 3.19
C ALA A 101 -7.74 3.00 2.63
N GLY A 102 -7.90 4.29 2.35
CA GLY A 102 -6.78 5.15 1.95
C GLY A 102 -5.78 5.48 3.06
N HIS A 103 -6.08 5.23 4.34
CA HIS A 103 -5.17 5.59 5.44
C HIS A 103 -3.83 4.88 5.34
N PHE A 104 -3.82 3.60 4.94
CA PHE A 104 -2.57 2.86 4.77
C PHE A 104 -1.66 3.56 3.75
N ALA A 105 -2.18 3.90 2.57
CA ALA A 105 -1.42 4.59 1.53
C ALA A 105 -0.90 5.96 1.98
N ARG A 106 -1.71 6.72 2.74
CA ARG A 106 -1.30 8.01 3.31
C ARG A 106 -0.16 7.84 4.32
N ILE A 107 -0.26 6.87 5.24
CA ILE A 107 0.81 6.59 6.21
C ILE A 107 2.10 6.16 5.49
N MET A 108 1.98 5.28 4.47
CA MET A 108 3.12 4.89 3.62
C MET A 108 3.79 6.10 2.97
N SER A 109 3.01 7.08 2.49
CA SER A 109 3.54 8.29 1.87
C SER A 109 4.29 9.20 2.84
N HIS A 110 3.95 9.18 4.14
CA HIS A 110 4.70 9.90 5.16
C HIS A 110 6.02 9.19 5.55
N GLU A 111 6.03 7.85 5.55
CA GLU A 111 7.06 7.07 6.25
C GLU A 111 7.92 6.16 5.35
N GLY A 112 7.45 5.80 4.14
CA GLY A 112 7.98 4.71 3.31
C GLY A 112 9.37 4.89 2.71
N THR A 113 10.01 6.05 2.90
CA THR A 113 11.40 6.30 2.46
C THR A 113 12.41 6.30 3.61
N ARG A 114 11.95 6.07 4.85
CA ARG A 114 12.78 6.17 6.05
C ARG A 114 13.29 4.78 6.46
N GLN A 115 14.47 4.42 5.98
CA GLN A 115 15.10 3.12 6.29
C GLN A 115 15.49 2.96 7.78
N ASP A 116 15.69 4.06 8.52
CA ASP A 116 16.11 4.02 9.94
C ASP A 116 14.97 4.16 10.96
N ALA A 117 13.72 3.99 10.51
CA ALA A 117 12.56 4.12 11.39
C ALA A 117 12.31 2.80 12.16
N PRO A 118 12.08 2.80 13.50
CA PRO A 118 11.76 1.58 14.25
C PRO A 118 10.55 0.82 13.69
N HIS A 119 9.65 1.53 13.01
CA HIS A 119 8.48 0.97 12.34
C HIS A 119 8.71 0.43 10.92
N ALA A 120 9.93 0.53 10.38
CA ALA A 120 10.29 0.04 9.04
C ALA A 120 10.04 -1.47 8.85
N VAL A 121 10.24 -2.26 9.92
CA VAL A 121 10.02 -3.72 9.92
C VAL A 121 8.58 -4.09 9.50
N ILE A 122 7.60 -3.25 9.84
CA ILE A 122 6.20 -3.51 9.43
C ILE A 122 6.03 -3.29 7.94
N PHE A 123 6.70 -2.28 7.38
CA PHE A 123 6.66 -2.07 5.94
C PHE A 123 7.29 -3.23 5.20
N GLU A 124 8.40 -3.78 5.71
CA GLU A 124 9.03 -4.97 5.16
C GLU A 124 8.09 -6.19 5.17
N GLU A 125 7.46 -6.51 6.31
CA GLU A 125 6.48 -7.61 6.42
C GLU A 125 5.33 -7.47 5.41
N ILE A 126 4.84 -6.25 5.21
CA ILE A 126 3.70 -5.97 4.34
C ILE A 126 4.09 -6.05 2.87
N GLN A 127 5.23 -5.45 2.52
CA GLN A 127 5.77 -5.43 1.17
C GLN A 127 6.24 -6.81 0.74
N GLN A 128 6.60 -7.69 1.67
CA GLN A 128 7.04 -9.05 1.35
C GLN A 128 5.92 -9.85 0.68
N ALA A 129 4.73 -9.95 1.28
CA ALA A 129 3.65 -10.75 0.71
C ALA A 129 3.15 -10.24 -0.66
N GLU A 130 2.97 -8.93 -0.81
CA GLU A 130 2.59 -8.34 -2.11
C GLU A 130 3.74 -8.43 -3.12
N GLY A 131 4.99 -8.31 -2.65
CA GLY A 131 6.20 -8.43 -3.45
C GLY A 131 6.46 -9.85 -3.97
N ASP A 132 6.18 -10.87 -3.16
CA ASP A 132 6.31 -12.28 -3.52
C ASP A 132 5.29 -12.66 -4.61
N LEU A 133 4.06 -12.16 -4.48
CA LEU A 133 3.03 -12.33 -5.49
C LEU A 133 3.43 -11.71 -6.84
N LEU A 134 3.86 -10.44 -6.83
CA LEU A 134 4.28 -9.80 -8.08
C LEU A 134 5.52 -10.50 -8.66
N HIS A 135 6.46 -10.92 -7.81
CA HIS A 135 7.61 -11.71 -8.24
C HIS A 135 7.18 -13.00 -8.93
N GLN A 136 6.21 -13.74 -8.37
CA GLN A 136 5.64 -14.93 -9.01
C GLN A 136 5.02 -14.60 -10.37
N ILE A 137 4.19 -13.55 -10.46
CA ILE A 137 3.55 -13.12 -11.70
C ILE A 137 4.60 -12.83 -12.79
N ILE A 138 5.60 -12.00 -12.47
CA ILE A 138 6.66 -11.65 -13.43
C ILE A 138 7.50 -12.88 -13.83
N THR A 139 7.76 -13.78 -12.88
CA THR A 139 8.48 -15.04 -13.16
C THR A 139 7.72 -15.90 -14.16
N GLU A 140 6.42 -16.13 -13.94
CA GLU A 140 5.56 -16.91 -14.81
C GLU A 140 5.40 -16.28 -16.21
N MET A 141 5.35 -14.94 -16.29
CA MET A 141 5.21 -14.26 -17.58
C MET A 141 6.50 -14.23 -18.40
N THR A 142 7.66 -14.17 -17.75
CA THR A 142 8.93 -13.87 -18.44
C THR A 142 9.89 -15.04 -18.54
N HIS A 143 9.97 -15.90 -17.51
CA HIS A 143 11.07 -16.84 -17.30
C HIS A 143 12.47 -16.21 -17.44
N ALA A 144 12.59 -14.93 -17.11
CA ALA A 144 13.84 -14.17 -17.21
C ALA A 144 14.79 -14.47 -16.04
N SER A 145 16.00 -13.89 -16.07
CA SER A 145 16.93 -13.98 -14.95
C SER A 145 16.39 -13.29 -13.69
N GLU A 146 16.84 -13.73 -12.51
CA GLU A 146 16.43 -13.15 -11.22
C GLU A 146 16.60 -11.63 -11.17
N VAL A 147 17.72 -11.12 -11.69
CA VAL A 147 17.99 -9.67 -11.74
C VAL A 147 16.95 -8.96 -12.62
N GLN A 148 16.59 -9.52 -13.78
CA GLN A 148 15.56 -8.94 -14.64
C GLN A 148 14.18 -8.98 -13.97
N ILE A 149 13.86 -10.06 -13.26
CA ILE A 149 12.59 -10.18 -12.51
C ILE A 149 12.52 -9.08 -11.43
N GLN A 150 13.56 -8.90 -10.63
CA GLN A 150 13.59 -7.86 -9.58
C GLN A 150 13.50 -6.44 -10.16
N LEU A 151 14.23 -6.16 -11.25
CA LEU A 151 14.15 -4.85 -11.93
C LEU A 151 12.76 -4.60 -12.52
N THR A 152 12.16 -5.61 -13.16
CA THR A 152 10.81 -5.52 -13.71
C THR A 152 9.79 -5.27 -12.60
N LYS A 153 9.88 -6.00 -11.49
CA LYS A 153 9.05 -5.79 -10.30
C LYS A 153 9.16 -4.34 -9.80
N MET A 154 10.38 -3.83 -9.68
CA MET A 154 10.63 -2.45 -9.27
C MET A 154 10.01 -1.44 -10.23
N SER A 155 10.15 -1.66 -11.54
CA SER A 155 9.51 -0.81 -12.57
C SER A 155 7.98 -0.85 -12.50
N THR A 156 7.38 -2.04 -12.36
CA THR A 156 5.92 -2.19 -12.27
C THR A 156 5.34 -1.49 -11.05
N VAL A 157 5.95 -1.66 -9.87
CA VAL A 157 5.54 -0.94 -8.65
C VAL A 157 5.78 0.56 -8.82
N GLY A 158 6.89 0.95 -9.44
CA GLY A 158 7.21 2.33 -9.77
C GLY A 158 6.11 3.00 -10.60
N LEU A 159 5.60 2.32 -11.63
CA LEU A 159 4.48 2.83 -12.45
C LEU A 159 3.23 3.08 -11.63
N CYS A 160 2.92 2.16 -10.70
CA CYS A 160 1.74 2.27 -9.85
C CYS A 160 1.87 3.44 -8.86
N LEU A 161 3.03 3.59 -8.20
CA LEU A 161 3.20 4.50 -7.07
C LEU A 161 3.76 5.89 -7.44
N PHE A 162 4.51 6.02 -8.53
CA PHE A 162 5.21 7.27 -8.89
C PHE A 162 4.28 8.48 -9.11
N PRO A 163 3.14 8.35 -9.81
CA PRO A 163 2.21 9.48 -9.98
C PRO A 163 1.65 10.01 -8.65
N LEU A 164 1.69 9.18 -7.61
CA LEU A 164 1.00 9.40 -6.35
C LEU A 164 1.88 10.07 -5.30
N HIS A 165 3.18 9.80 -5.30
CA HIS A 165 4.13 10.43 -4.38
C HIS A 165 4.48 11.88 -4.74
N LYS A 166 4.01 12.38 -5.88
CA LYS A 166 4.26 13.75 -6.36
C LYS A 166 2.94 14.45 -6.67
N ALA A 167 2.22 14.84 -5.62
CA ALA A 167 0.94 15.58 -5.73
C ALA A 167 0.99 16.77 -6.71
N ARG A 168 2.15 17.44 -6.85
CA ARG A 168 2.36 18.50 -7.85
C ARG A 168 2.38 18.00 -9.29
N MET A 169 2.99 16.85 -9.57
CA MET A 169 3.01 16.27 -10.91
C MET A 169 1.62 15.74 -11.28
N LEU A 170 0.93 15.11 -10.33
CA LEU A 170 -0.44 14.66 -10.55
C LEU A 170 -1.35 15.84 -10.93
N LYS A 171 -1.19 17.00 -10.28
CA LYS A 171 -1.90 18.24 -10.63
C LYS A 171 -1.65 18.76 -12.05
N ASN A 172 -0.51 18.42 -12.66
CA ASN A 172 -0.22 18.80 -14.05
C ASN A 172 -0.99 17.91 -15.05
N VAL A 173 -1.36 16.70 -14.65
CA VAL A 173 -2.11 15.74 -15.47
C VAL A 173 -3.61 15.86 -15.20
N PHE A 174 -3.98 15.93 -13.92
CA PHE A 174 -5.33 16.11 -13.42
C PHE A 174 -5.38 17.40 -12.59
N PRO A 175 -5.82 18.53 -13.17
CA PRO A 175 -5.88 19.82 -12.46
C PRO A 175 -6.74 19.76 -11.20
N ASP A 176 -7.81 18.97 -11.25
CA ASP A 176 -8.73 18.68 -10.16
C ASP A 176 -8.48 17.29 -9.55
N THR A 177 -9.21 16.96 -8.48
CA THR A 177 -9.15 15.61 -7.93
C THR A 177 -9.64 14.61 -9.00
N PRO A 178 -8.86 13.56 -9.33
CA PRO A 178 -9.25 12.59 -10.36
C PRO A 178 -10.62 11.97 -10.08
N SER A 179 -11.44 11.89 -11.12
CA SER A 179 -12.68 11.12 -11.10
C SER A 179 -12.40 9.62 -11.12
N THR A 180 -13.43 8.80 -10.90
CA THR A 180 -13.30 7.34 -11.05
C THR A 180 -12.84 6.95 -12.46
N GLN A 181 -13.34 7.64 -13.49
CA GLN A 181 -12.94 7.39 -14.87
C GLN A 181 -11.47 7.74 -15.11
N ASP A 182 -11.00 8.88 -14.59
CA ASP A 182 -9.58 9.28 -14.69
C ASP A 182 -8.64 8.23 -14.05
N ILE A 183 -9.07 7.65 -12.93
CA ILE A 183 -8.33 6.60 -12.23
C ILE A 183 -8.33 5.31 -13.06
N ASP A 184 -9.46 4.91 -13.62
CA ASP A 184 -9.56 3.70 -14.46
C ASP A 184 -8.74 3.86 -15.76
N ASP A 185 -8.76 5.04 -16.39
CA ASP A 185 -7.94 5.36 -17.56
C ASP A 185 -6.44 5.30 -17.22
N MET A 186 -6.05 5.84 -16.05
CA MET A 186 -4.67 5.77 -15.59
C MET A 186 -4.22 4.33 -15.32
N ILE A 187 -5.08 3.50 -14.73
CA ILE A 187 -4.82 2.08 -14.50
C ILE A 187 -4.59 1.37 -15.84
N GLU A 188 -5.46 1.59 -16.82
CA GLU A 188 -5.32 0.95 -18.13
C GLU A 188 -4.03 1.38 -18.82
N GLN A 189 -3.69 2.67 -18.82
CA GLN A 189 -2.43 3.17 -19.40
C GLN A 189 -1.19 2.54 -18.74
N GLN A 190 -1.15 2.50 -17.40
CA GLN A 190 -0.02 1.92 -16.67
C GLN A 190 0.08 0.41 -16.87
N TYR A 191 -1.06 -0.29 -16.86
CA TYR A 191 -1.14 -1.71 -17.13
C TYR A 191 -0.62 -2.05 -18.53
N GLN A 192 -1.08 -1.35 -19.57
CA GLN A 192 -0.61 -1.58 -20.94
C GLN A 192 0.89 -1.35 -21.07
N PHE A 193 1.42 -0.29 -20.45
CA PHE A 193 2.86 -0.03 -20.45
C PHE A 193 3.66 -1.14 -19.76
N ALA A 194 3.21 -1.59 -18.59
CA ALA A 194 3.85 -2.69 -17.86
C ALA A 194 3.79 -4.00 -18.66
N LEU A 195 2.61 -4.37 -19.17
CA LEU A 195 2.39 -5.59 -19.95
C LEU A 195 3.27 -5.62 -21.20
N ALA A 196 3.33 -4.53 -21.96
CA ALA A 196 4.17 -4.43 -23.14
C ALA A 196 5.67 -4.63 -22.79
N GLY A 197 6.14 -3.99 -21.71
CA GLY A 197 7.51 -4.16 -21.23
C GLY A 197 7.82 -5.59 -20.79
N ILE A 198 6.92 -6.21 -20.02
CA ILE A 198 7.03 -7.59 -19.55
C ILE A 198 7.08 -8.57 -20.74
N ASN A 199 6.18 -8.40 -21.72
CA ASN A 199 6.15 -9.22 -22.93
C ASN A 199 7.44 -9.08 -23.76
N GLN A 200 8.00 -7.88 -23.83
CA GLN A 200 9.28 -7.66 -24.51
C GLN A 200 10.43 -8.36 -23.78
N ILE A 201 10.46 -8.31 -22.45
CA ILE A 201 11.46 -9.03 -21.64
C ILE A 201 11.33 -10.54 -21.84
N ALA A 202 10.10 -11.06 -21.86
CA ALA A 202 9.83 -12.48 -22.13
C ALA A 202 10.33 -12.90 -23.53
N SER A 203 10.14 -12.06 -24.54
CA SER A 203 10.63 -12.30 -25.91
C SER A 203 12.16 -12.37 -25.97
N ILE A 204 12.84 -11.45 -25.28
CA ILE A 204 14.31 -11.42 -25.19
C ILE A 204 14.83 -12.65 -24.43
N ALA A 205 14.19 -13.04 -23.33
CA ALA A 205 14.59 -14.20 -22.54
C ALA A 205 14.49 -15.52 -23.32
N LYS A 206 13.49 -15.68 -24.18
CA LYS A 206 13.34 -16.86 -25.07
C LYS A 206 14.37 -16.92 -26.20
N SER A 207 15.01 -15.80 -26.52
CA SER A 207 15.95 -15.68 -27.64
C SER A 207 17.41 -15.95 -27.23
N ASN A 208 17.66 -16.10 -25.92
CA ASN A 208 18.95 -16.45 -25.32
C ASN A 208 18.94 -17.89 -24.81
#